data_AF-A0A9W6NPM4-F1
#
_entry.id   AF-A0A9W6NPM4-F1
#
_cell.length_a   1.000
_cell.length_b   1.000
_cell.length_c   1.000
_cell.angle_alpha   90.00
_cell.angle_beta   90.00
_cell.angle_gamma   90.00
#
_symmetry.space_group_name_H-M   'P 1'
#
loop_
_entity.id
_entity.type
_entity.pdbx_description
1 polymer ?
#
loop_
_entity_poly.entity_id
_entity_poly.type
_entity_poly.pdbx_seq_one_letter_code
_entity_poly.pdbx_strand_id
1 'polypeptide(L)'
;MLRVPGIADRRLRDHVVALVEVRLGQYMTTERSDSASDDVTRLVTWCTAHSGGIAALIEAVDAVAQQTGTADRLRAADQIGRQTEMLEPQERALVEDRIAQLDQAAFAAIVRDLATRWGPRLRAEARDPTELLRLLEDAIAGSGEQHPLFVFLSRLAELHDDAGEVISELATEVGQRTGMIEAAIADRADHAPDSGQQYFVVRLEEHGLQASRYLLTVWLATERGVWTLRHTHDEALLLEDVRAKVDEQLADLAADPTVDIDALTIEFILPRSLLNFPVDQWEVSAPGYSRPIGVHYPVVVRDLPRMRNRIIRSRWRRRCQWVHGPEATTPANAVRFINLRDDTSDLYAELMQEPHRPACVVVIGPSSSLVMERLGPWLTAGVPVIVWCRNDQRSSRFDAELAGILVSGGVKALPTSVYRLRQDAGGPDHPDDHVGMHITLVWDIETRVPPDEQRLRQPAQHST
;
A
#
# COMPACT_ATOMS: atom_id res chain seq x y z
N MET A 1 13.81 -30.13 -5.00
CA MET A 1 13.64 -31.32 -4.14
C MET A 1 15.02 -31.88 -3.83
N LEU A 2 15.51 -31.75 -2.58
CA LEU A 2 16.82 -32.29 -2.19
C LEU A 2 16.78 -33.83 -2.30
N ARG A 3 17.65 -34.42 -3.12
CA ARG A 3 17.82 -35.88 -3.18
C ARG A 3 18.80 -36.29 -2.08
N VAL A 4 18.27 -36.80 -0.97
CA VAL A 4 19.07 -37.48 0.05
C VAL A 4 19.31 -38.93 -0.39
N PRO A 5 20.55 -39.36 -0.66
CA PRO A 5 20.82 -40.75 -1.00
C PRO A 5 20.42 -41.67 0.16
N GLY A 6 19.67 -42.74 -0.13
CA GLY A 6 19.22 -43.71 0.88
C GLY A 6 17.87 -43.43 1.53
N ILE A 7 17.23 -42.28 1.28
CA ILE A 7 15.91 -41.97 1.89
C ILE A 7 14.78 -42.85 1.36
N ALA A 8 14.98 -43.51 0.22
CA ALA A 8 14.08 -44.55 -0.28
C ALA A 8 14.13 -45.85 0.56
N ASP A 9 15.24 -46.10 1.25
CA ASP A 9 15.39 -47.25 2.14
C ASP A 9 14.65 -47.01 3.46
N ARG A 10 13.66 -47.87 3.73
CA ARG A 10 12.82 -47.80 4.91
C ARG A 10 13.62 -47.95 6.21
N ARG A 11 14.65 -48.81 6.23
CA ARG A 11 15.46 -49.05 7.43
C ARG A 11 16.26 -47.82 7.85
N LEU A 12 16.78 -47.08 6.86
CA LEU A 12 17.51 -45.84 7.12
C LEU A 12 16.56 -44.73 7.62
N ARG A 13 15.35 -44.62 7.07
CA ARG A 13 14.35 -43.67 7.59
C ARG A 13 13.95 -43.98 9.03
N ASP A 14 13.69 -45.24 9.34
CA ASP A 14 13.37 -45.67 10.71
C ASP A 14 14.52 -45.37 11.69
N HIS A 15 15.76 -45.55 11.25
CA HIS A 15 16.94 -45.24 12.07
C HIS A 15 17.12 -43.74 12.33
N VAL A 16 16.91 -42.89 11.31
CA VAL A 16 16.94 -41.42 11.47
C VAL A 16 15.84 -40.97 12.44
N VAL A 17 14.62 -41.51 12.32
CA VAL A 17 13.52 -41.20 13.25
C VAL A 17 13.89 -41.56 14.69
N ALA A 18 14.42 -42.76 14.92
CA ALA A 18 14.82 -43.19 16.26
C ALA A 18 15.91 -42.29 16.87
N LEU A 19 16.88 -41.85 16.07
CA LEU A 19 17.93 -40.93 16.53
C LEU A 19 17.37 -39.54 16.89
N VAL A 20 16.42 -39.04 16.10
CA VAL A 20 15.73 -37.77 16.39
C VAL A 20 14.91 -37.88 17.69
N GLU A 21 14.14 -38.96 17.86
CA GLU A 21 13.31 -39.19 19.05
C GLU A 21 14.16 -39.28 20.33
N VAL A 22 15.28 -40.01 20.27
CA VAL A 22 16.24 -40.11 21.39
C VAL A 22 16.79 -38.74 21.76
N ARG A 23 17.07 -37.90 20.77
CA ARG A 23 17.72 -36.60 20.99
C ARG A 23 16.77 -35.52 21.48
N LEU A 24 15.50 -35.59 21.09
CA LEU A 24 14.45 -34.67 21.55
C LEU A 24 13.71 -35.17 22.79
N GLY A 25 13.91 -36.43 23.19
CA GLY A 25 13.22 -37.03 24.33
C GLY A 25 11.72 -37.18 24.12
N GLN A 26 11.26 -37.20 22.86
CA GLN A 26 9.86 -37.24 22.48
C GLN A 26 9.64 -38.22 21.33
N TYR A 27 8.51 -38.94 21.36
CA TYR A 27 8.15 -39.94 20.35
C TYR A 27 7.27 -39.33 19.26
N MET A 28 7.52 -39.69 18.01
CA MET A 28 6.75 -39.24 16.87
C MET A 28 5.53 -40.15 16.66
N THR A 29 4.33 -39.64 16.96
CA THR A 29 3.06 -40.39 16.94
C THR A 29 2.38 -40.43 15.56
N THR A 30 3.14 -40.46 14.46
CA THR A 30 2.56 -40.46 13.10
C THR A 30 2.53 -41.85 12.48
N GLU A 31 1.39 -42.22 11.89
CA GLU A 31 1.29 -43.42 11.04
C GLU A 31 2.27 -43.35 9.86
N ARG A 32 2.91 -44.46 9.53
CA ARG A 32 3.86 -44.56 8.39
C ARG A 32 3.11 -44.51 7.06
N SER A 33 3.67 -43.84 6.06
CA SER A 33 3.14 -43.84 4.69
C SER A 33 3.84 -44.89 3.83
N ASP A 34 3.15 -45.41 2.81
CA ASP A 34 3.76 -46.27 1.78
C ASP A 34 4.70 -45.47 0.85
N SER A 35 4.59 -44.13 0.86
CA SER A 35 5.44 -43.21 0.11
C SER A 35 6.61 -42.70 0.94
N ALA A 36 7.83 -42.97 0.48
CA ALA A 36 9.04 -42.45 1.11
C ALA A 36 9.09 -40.91 1.16
N SER A 37 8.47 -40.23 0.19
CA SER A 37 8.39 -38.77 0.16
C SER A 37 7.48 -38.23 1.26
N ASP A 38 6.40 -38.95 1.57
CA ASP A 38 5.44 -38.54 2.60
C ASP A 38 6.02 -38.75 4.00
N ASP A 39 6.72 -39.86 4.22
CA ASP A 39 7.45 -40.12 5.48
C ASP A 39 8.46 -39.01 5.79
N VAL A 40 9.23 -38.60 4.78
CA VAL A 40 10.24 -37.53 4.93
C VAL A 40 9.58 -36.19 5.18
N THR A 41 8.49 -35.89 4.47
CA THR A 41 7.74 -34.63 4.67
C THR A 41 7.17 -34.57 6.08
N ARG A 42 6.62 -35.68 6.59
CA ARG A 42 6.10 -35.78 7.97
C ARG A 42 7.21 -35.61 9.01
N LEU A 43 8.36 -36.25 8.81
CA LEU A 43 9.52 -36.10 9.70
C LEU A 43 10.01 -34.65 9.75
N VAL A 44 10.19 -34.00 8.59
CA VAL A 44 10.59 -32.59 8.54
C VAL A 44 9.56 -31.70 9.21
N THR A 45 8.27 -31.89 8.92
CA THR A 45 7.16 -31.11 9.52
C THR A 45 7.12 -31.27 11.03
N TRP A 46 7.33 -32.49 11.53
CA TRP A 46 7.40 -32.75 12.96
C TRP A 46 8.63 -32.09 13.58
N CYS A 47 9.81 -32.17 12.95
CA CYS A 47 11.02 -31.50 13.43
C CYS A 47 10.93 -29.97 13.42
N THR A 48 10.21 -29.36 12.47
CA THR A 48 9.96 -27.91 12.46
C THR A 48 9.01 -27.46 13.57
N ALA A 49 8.16 -28.36 14.09
CA ALA A 49 7.20 -28.05 15.15
C ALA A 49 7.81 -28.12 16.56
N HIS A 50 9.06 -28.57 16.71
CA HIS A 50 9.71 -28.78 18.00
C HIS A 50 11.02 -28.00 18.12
N SER A 51 11.24 -27.34 19.25
CA SER A 51 12.48 -26.62 19.55
C SER A 51 13.68 -27.57 19.47
N GLY A 52 14.67 -27.22 18.64
CA GLY A 52 15.85 -28.06 18.41
C GLY A 52 15.64 -29.23 17.44
N GLY A 53 14.44 -29.41 16.90
CA GLY A 53 14.10 -30.56 16.04
C GLY A 53 14.86 -30.61 14.73
N ILE A 54 15.11 -29.46 14.09
CA ILE A 54 15.93 -29.40 12.87
C ILE A 54 17.40 -29.71 13.16
N ALA A 55 17.96 -29.23 14.27
CA ALA A 55 19.32 -29.57 14.69
C ALA A 55 19.47 -31.08 14.95
N ALA A 56 18.52 -31.68 15.67
CA ALA A 56 18.48 -33.13 15.90
C ALA A 56 18.37 -33.93 14.60
N LEU A 57 17.58 -33.44 13.63
CA LEU A 57 17.46 -34.06 12.31
C LEU A 57 18.76 -34.00 11.51
N ILE A 58 19.46 -32.86 11.52
CA ILE A 58 20.75 -32.70 10.85
C ILE A 58 21.77 -33.68 11.41
N GLU A 59 21.87 -33.76 12.74
CA GLU A 59 22.77 -34.69 13.42
C GLU A 59 22.43 -36.16 13.14
N ALA A 60 21.14 -36.51 13.14
CA ALA A 60 20.69 -37.84 12.80
C ALA A 60 21.01 -38.21 11.34
N VAL A 61 20.86 -37.26 10.41
CA VAL A 61 21.23 -37.45 9.00
C VAL A 61 22.75 -37.55 8.85
N ASP A 62 23.53 -36.76 9.59
CA ASP A 62 25.00 -36.84 9.66
C ASP A 62 25.47 -38.22 10.12
N ALA A 63 24.87 -38.74 11.20
CA ALA A 63 25.21 -40.04 11.77
C ALA A 63 24.97 -41.20 10.79
N VAL A 64 23.99 -41.04 9.89
CA VAL A 64 23.58 -42.08 8.94
C VAL A 64 24.24 -41.91 7.57
N ALA A 65 24.49 -40.68 7.13
CA ALA A 65 24.97 -40.36 5.79
C ALA A 65 26.50 -40.20 5.75
N GLN A 66 27.23 -41.31 5.78
CA GLN A 66 28.69 -41.30 5.65
C GLN A 66 29.14 -40.85 4.24
N GLN A 67 29.39 -39.54 4.07
CA GLN A 67 30.03 -38.87 2.92
C GLN A 67 29.15 -38.39 1.73
N THR A 68 27.92 -37.92 1.95
CA THR A 68 27.08 -37.43 0.83
C THR A 68 26.89 -35.91 0.72
N GLY A 69 27.50 -35.11 1.62
CA GLY A 69 27.30 -33.65 1.64
C GLY A 69 25.86 -33.20 1.91
N THR A 70 24.96 -34.14 2.21
CA THR A 70 23.53 -33.87 2.46
C THR A 70 23.34 -33.10 3.76
N ALA A 71 24.08 -33.47 4.80
CA ALA A 71 24.09 -32.74 6.05
C ALA A 71 24.71 -31.34 5.91
N ASP A 72 25.73 -31.16 5.07
CA ASP A 72 26.25 -29.82 4.77
C ASP A 72 25.20 -28.95 4.07
N ARG A 73 24.38 -29.52 3.18
CA ARG A 73 23.28 -28.80 2.53
C ARG A 73 22.11 -28.53 3.47
N LEU A 74 21.81 -29.44 4.39
CA LEU A 74 20.83 -29.22 5.46
C LEU A 74 21.33 -28.18 6.46
N ARG A 75 22.61 -28.20 6.84
CA ARG A 75 23.26 -27.15 7.65
C ARG A 75 23.28 -25.83 6.91
N ALA A 76 23.50 -25.79 5.59
CA ALA A 76 23.38 -24.56 4.82
C ALA A 76 21.93 -24.05 4.77
N ALA A 77 20.94 -24.93 4.63
CA ALA A 77 19.52 -24.56 4.67
C ALA A 77 19.05 -24.12 6.07
N ASP A 78 19.57 -24.76 7.13
CA ASP A 78 19.35 -24.40 8.53
C ASP A 78 20.13 -23.13 8.90
N GLN A 79 21.32 -22.90 8.35
CA GLN A 79 22.06 -21.65 8.51
C GLN A 79 21.33 -20.50 7.78
N ILE A 80 20.79 -20.76 6.58
CA ILE A 80 19.89 -19.81 5.88
C ILE A 80 18.63 -19.57 6.72
N GLY A 81 18.08 -20.60 7.37
CA GLY A 81 16.91 -20.50 8.27
C GLY A 81 17.19 -19.84 9.63
N ARG A 82 18.40 -20.01 10.18
CA ARG A 82 18.86 -19.39 11.43
C ARG A 82 19.36 -17.97 11.22
N GLN A 83 19.85 -17.65 10.03
CA GLN A 83 19.99 -16.25 9.58
C GLN A 83 18.62 -15.54 9.43
N THR A 84 17.51 -16.26 9.63
CA THR A 84 16.14 -15.73 9.66
C THR A 84 15.58 -15.53 11.07
N GLU A 85 16.26 -15.97 12.15
CA GLU A 85 15.83 -15.57 13.51
C GLU A 85 16.31 -14.14 13.79
N MET A 86 15.39 -13.18 13.63
CA MET A 86 15.71 -11.76 13.76
C MET A 86 15.88 -11.31 15.22
N LEU A 87 15.29 -12.02 16.18
CA LEU A 87 15.53 -11.85 17.61
C LEU A 87 16.29 -13.04 18.19
N GLU A 88 17.32 -12.74 18.97
CA GLU A 88 17.97 -13.71 19.83
C GLU A 88 17.04 -14.14 20.98
N PRO A 89 17.24 -15.32 21.61
CA PRO A 89 16.37 -15.81 22.67
C PRO A 89 16.20 -14.83 23.86
N GLN A 90 17.24 -14.07 24.19
CA GLN A 90 17.19 -13.06 25.26
C GLN A 90 16.41 -11.81 24.84
N GLU A 91 16.56 -11.39 23.59
CA GLU A 91 15.81 -10.26 22.99
C GLU A 91 14.33 -10.61 22.87
N ARG A 92 14.01 -11.83 22.45
CA ARG A 92 12.64 -12.33 22.38
C ARG A 92 11.97 -12.35 23.76
N ALA A 93 12.66 -12.87 24.77
CA ALA A 93 12.15 -12.89 26.14
C ALA A 93 11.90 -11.47 26.70
N LEU A 94 12.79 -10.51 26.39
CA LEU A 94 12.61 -9.10 26.73
C LEU A 94 11.35 -8.53 26.08
N VAL A 95 11.14 -8.78 24.78
CA VAL A 95 10.00 -8.24 24.04
C VAL A 95 8.69 -8.87 24.53
N GLU A 96 8.67 -10.17 24.79
CA GLU A 96 7.50 -10.87 25.35
C GLU A 96 7.11 -10.34 26.74
N ASP A 97 8.08 -10.09 27.62
CA ASP A 97 7.85 -9.48 28.94
C ASP A 97 7.20 -8.08 28.82
N ARG A 98 7.65 -7.28 27.85
CA ARG A 98 7.10 -5.92 27.63
C ARG A 98 5.72 -5.94 27.03
N ILE A 99 5.46 -6.84 26.09
CA ILE A 99 4.10 -7.08 25.60
C ILE A 99 3.16 -7.49 26.74
N ALA A 100 3.62 -8.34 27.67
CA ALA A 100 2.80 -8.78 28.81
C ALA A 100 2.46 -7.64 29.80
N GLN A 101 3.21 -6.55 29.79
CA GLN A 101 2.98 -5.35 30.62
C GLN A 101 2.01 -4.36 29.96
N LEU A 102 1.70 -4.52 28.66
CA LEU A 102 0.71 -3.70 27.98
C LEU A 102 -0.71 -4.11 28.37
N ASP A 103 -1.61 -3.14 28.46
CA ASP A 103 -3.03 -3.46 28.53
C ASP A 103 -3.54 -4.02 27.19
N GLN A 104 -4.68 -4.72 27.24
CA GLN A 104 -5.25 -5.38 26.07
C GLN A 104 -5.63 -4.40 24.95
N ALA A 105 -5.95 -3.15 25.28
CA ALA A 105 -6.33 -2.13 24.31
C ALA A 105 -5.11 -1.59 23.56
N ALA A 106 -4.02 -1.30 24.27
CA ALA A 106 -2.74 -0.87 23.73
C ALA A 106 -2.13 -1.96 22.84
N PHE A 107 -2.09 -3.21 23.31
CA PHE A 107 -1.61 -4.32 22.50
C PHE A 107 -2.45 -4.51 21.22
N ALA A 108 -3.78 -4.47 21.34
CA ALA A 108 -4.67 -4.57 20.18
C ALA A 108 -4.56 -3.38 19.22
N ALA A 109 -4.14 -2.20 19.69
CA ALA A 109 -3.89 -1.02 18.85
C ALA A 109 -2.64 -1.22 17.99
N ILE A 110 -1.53 -1.69 18.59
CA ILE A 110 -0.28 -1.98 17.86
C ILE A 110 -0.51 -3.07 16.80
N VAL A 111 -1.13 -4.20 17.18
CA VAL A 111 -1.41 -5.30 16.23
C VAL A 111 -2.30 -4.83 15.08
N ARG A 112 -3.24 -3.91 15.36
CA ARG A 112 -4.12 -3.33 14.33
C ARG A 112 -3.36 -2.44 13.36
N ASP A 113 -2.45 -1.60 13.85
CA ASP A 113 -1.58 -0.75 13.02
C ASP A 113 -0.67 -1.60 12.12
N LEU A 114 -0.03 -2.63 12.68
CA LEU A 114 0.78 -3.58 11.91
C LEU A 114 -0.07 -4.29 10.83
N ALA A 115 -1.25 -4.79 11.20
CA ALA A 115 -2.15 -5.46 10.27
C ALA A 115 -2.65 -4.54 9.15
N THR A 116 -2.75 -3.22 9.37
CA THR A 116 -3.08 -2.26 8.31
C THR A 116 -1.96 -2.10 7.28
N ARG A 117 -0.70 -2.27 7.68
CA ARG A 117 0.47 -2.12 6.80
C ARG A 117 0.82 -3.40 6.03
N TRP A 118 0.71 -4.58 6.66
CA TRP A 118 1.18 -5.86 6.07
C TRP A 118 0.09 -6.93 5.87
N GLY A 119 -1.18 -6.62 6.15
CA GLY A 119 -2.34 -7.41 5.72
C GLY A 119 -2.86 -8.46 6.72
N PRO A 120 -3.87 -9.26 6.31
CA PRO A 120 -4.75 -9.99 7.23
C PRO A 120 -4.16 -11.23 7.91
N ARG A 121 -3.01 -11.76 7.47
CA ARG A 121 -2.34 -12.90 8.14
C ARG A 121 -1.90 -12.54 9.56
N LEU A 122 -1.42 -11.31 9.77
CA LEU A 122 -1.09 -10.78 11.10
C LEU A 122 -2.31 -10.62 12.03
N ARG A 123 -3.53 -10.59 11.47
CA ARG A 123 -4.77 -10.26 12.21
C ARG A 123 -5.57 -11.49 12.67
N ALA A 124 -5.37 -12.64 12.04
CA ALA A 124 -6.12 -13.87 12.33
C ALA A 124 -5.49 -14.72 13.44
N GLU A 125 -4.17 -14.61 13.62
CA GLU A 125 -3.34 -15.50 14.45
C GLU A 125 -2.73 -14.77 15.67
N ALA A 126 -2.75 -13.43 15.74
CA ALA A 126 -2.12 -12.66 16.83
C ALA A 126 -2.99 -12.44 18.08
N ARG A 127 -3.39 -13.52 18.77
CA ARG A 127 -3.87 -13.41 20.18
C ARG A 127 -2.80 -13.76 21.21
N ASP A 128 -1.74 -14.43 20.76
CA ASP A 128 -0.59 -14.84 21.55
C ASP A 128 0.63 -13.98 21.15
N PRO A 129 1.27 -13.26 22.09
CA PRO A 129 2.51 -12.52 21.86
C PRO A 129 3.60 -13.34 21.17
N THR A 130 3.74 -14.62 21.52
CA THR A 130 4.76 -15.50 20.93
C THR A 130 4.45 -15.82 19.46
N GLU A 131 3.17 -15.99 19.12
CA GLU A 131 2.72 -16.21 17.75
C GLU A 131 2.86 -14.95 16.90
N LEU A 132 2.57 -13.77 17.47
CA LEU A 132 2.80 -12.48 16.82
C LEU A 132 4.27 -12.27 16.48
N LEU A 133 5.19 -12.52 17.41
CA LEU A 133 6.62 -12.31 17.17
C LEU A 133 7.14 -13.23 16.07
N ARG A 134 6.74 -14.51 16.05
CA ARG A 134 7.09 -15.44 14.96
C ARG A 134 6.58 -14.94 13.61
N LEU A 135 5.33 -14.48 13.54
CA LEU A 135 4.76 -13.92 12.32
C LEU A 135 5.50 -12.67 11.83
N LEU A 136 5.99 -11.84 12.76
CA LEU A 136 6.74 -10.63 12.43
C LEU A 136 8.17 -10.92 11.98
N GLU A 137 8.81 -11.96 12.53
CA GLU A 137 10.14 -12.45 12.12
C GLU A 137 10.09 -13.13 10.75
N ASP A 138 9.04 -13.91 10.48
CA ASP A 138 8.84 -14.60 9.20
C ASP A 138 8.36 -13.67 8.07
N ALA A 139 8.06 -12.41 8.38
CA ALA A 139 7.51 -11.49 7.42
C ALA A 139 8.56 -10.99 6.43
N ILE A 140 8.29 -11.12 5.12
CA ILE A 140 9.20 -10.64 4.08
C ILE A 140 8.87 -9.18 3.73
N ALA A 141 9.79 -8.26 4.05
CA ALA A 141 9.71 -6.87 3.61
C ALA A 141 10.21 -6.70 2.17
N GLY A 142 9.56 -5.84 1.37
CA GLY A 142 10.04 -5.48 0.04
C GLY A 142 11.33 -4.65 0.08
N SER A 143 12.05 -4.59 -1.04
CA SER A 143 13.20 -3.69 -1.19
C SER A 143 12.77 -2.24 -0.96
N GLY A 144 13.29 -1.61 0.10
CA GLY A 144 12.96 -0.25 0.52
C GLY A 144 11.74 -0.10 1.45
N GLU A 145 11.10 -1.19 1.87
CA GLU A 145 10.03 -1.17 2.88
C GLU A 145 10.61 -1.45 4.27
N GLN A 146 10.08 -0.80 5.32
CA GLN A 146 10.46 -1.09 6.70
C GLN A 146 10.00 -2.50 7.11
N HIS A 147 10.83 -3.22 7.86
CA HIS A 147 10.52 -4.57 8.32
C HIS A 147 9.41 -4.53 9.37
N PRO A 148 8.40 -5.42 9.32
CA PRO A 148 7.30 -5.43 10.29
C PRO A 148 7.79 -5.49 11.75
N LEU A 149 8.80 -6.33 12.01
CA LEU A 149 9.42 -6.42 13.33
C LEU A 149 10.08 -5.11 13.78
N PHE A 150 10.77 -4.39 12.88
CA PHE A 150 11.39 -3.10 13.19
C PHE A 150 10.33 -2.07 13.63
N VAL A 151 9.24 -1.99 12.88
CA VAL A 151 8.14 -1.05 13.17
C VAL A 151 7.44 -1.42 14.47
N PHE A 152 7.23 -2.72 14.70
CA PHE A 152 6.66 -3.21 15.95
C PHE A 152 7.50 -2.80 17.17
N LEU A 153 8.81 -3.07 17.14
CA LEU A 153 9.71 -2.73 18.24
C LEU A 153 9.78 -1.22 18.48
N SER A 154 9.78 -0.43 17.41
CA SER A 154 9.77 1.04 17.51
C SER A 154 8.51 1.56 18.22
N ARG A 155 7.34 0.99 17.92
CA ARG A 155 6.08 1.35 18.60
C ARG A 155 6.01 0.82 20.02
N LEU A 156 6.54 -0.38 20.26
CA LEU A 156 6.62 -0.93 21.61
C LEU A 156 7.51 -0.04 22.49
N ALA A 157 8.61 0.50 21.96
CA ALA A 157 9.47 1.44 22.68
C ALA A 157 8.73 2.73 23.10
N GLU A 158 7.87 3.27 22.24
CA GLU A 158 7.09 4.50 22.52
C GLU A 158 6.07 4.32 23.66
N LEU A 159 5.67 3.09 23.96
CA LEU A 159 4.65 2.78 24.97
C LEU A 159 5.24 2.46 26.35
N HIS A 160 6.57 2.38 26.46
CA HIS A 160 7.27 2.07 27.71
C HIS A 160 8.26 3.16 28.08
N ASP A 161 7.96 3.95 29.11
CA ASP A 161 8.83 5.03 29.58
C ASP A 161 10.14 4.52 30.22
N ASP A 162 10.12 3.36 30.88
CA ASP A 162 11.23 2.78 31.64
C ASP A 162 12.14 1.88 30.80
N ALA A 163 11.59 1.27 29.75
CA ALA A 163 12.26 0.30 28.89
C ALA A 163 12.38 0.75 27.43
N GLY A 164 11.82 1.91 27.08
CA GLY A 164 11.76 2.40 25.70
C GLY A 164 13.13 2.59 25.06
N GLU A 165 14.13 3.02 25.82
CA GLU A 165 15.51 3.18 25.32
C GLU A 165 16.11 1.84 24.88
N VAL A 166 15.99 0.80 25.71
CA VAL A 166 16.50 -0.56 25.43
C VAL A 166 15.77 -1.19 24.23
N ILE A 167 14.45 -1.03 24.15
CA ILE A 167 13.65 -1.55 23.03
C ILE A 167 13.97 -0.78 21.74
N SER A 168 14.26 0.52 21.83
CA SER A 168 14.67 1.36 20.70
C SER A 168 16.06 1.00 20.17
N GLU A 169 17.00 0.67 21.05
CA GLU A 169 18.30 0.12 20.67
C GLU A 169 18.12 -1.22 19.94
N LEU A 170 17.32 -2.13 20.49
CA LEU A 170 17.00 -3.40 19.85
C LEU A 170 16.31 -3.21 18.47
N ALA A 171 15.35 -2.29 18.37
CA ALA A 171 14.72 -1.94 17.09
C ALA A 171 15.78 -1.48 16.08
N THR A 172 16.73 -0.64 16.51
CA THR A 172 17.82 -0.17 15.68
C THR A 172 18.67 -1.34 15.19
N GLU A 173 19.09 -2.23 16.08
CA GLU A 173 19.87 -3.42 15.73
C GLU A 173 19.15 -4.35 14.74
N VAL A 174 17.86 -4.60 14.95
CA VAL A 174 17.01 -5.34 14.01
C VAL A 174 16.95 -4.65 12.64
N GLY A 175 16.87 -3.32 12.62
CA GLY A 175 16.96 -2.52 11.40
C GLY A 175 18.31 -2.65 10.70
N GLN A 176 19.41 -2.77 11.43
CA GLN A 176 20.75 -3.02 10.86
C GLN A 176 20.87 -4.43 10.28
N ARG A 177 20.40 -5.44 11.02
CA ARG A 177 20.38 -6.86 10.60
C ARG A 177 19.58 -7.07 9.32
N THR A 178 18.56 -6.24 9.08
CA THR A 178 17.70 -6.26 7.88
C THR A 178 18.11 -5.28 6.78
N GLY A 179 19.18 -4.50 6.96
CA GLY A 179 19.73 -3.60 5.93
C GLY A 179 19.01 -2.26 5.76
N MET A 180 18.37 -1.73 6.80
CA MET A 180 17.43 -0.59 6.75
C MET A 180 17.95 0.76 7.27
N ILE A 181 19.26 0.90 7.54
CA ILE A 181 19.83 2.10 8.18
C ILE A 181 19.54 3.40 7.40
N GLU A 182 19.39 3.37 6.08
CA GLU A 182 19.09 4.59 5.29
C GLU A 182 17.63 5.06 5.41
N ALA A 183 16.67 4.16 5.69
CA ALA A 183 15.26 4.51 5.87
C ALA A 183 14.94 4.96 7.31
N ALA A 184 15.64 4.41 8.31
CA ALA A 184 15.42 4.72 9.73
C ALA A 184 16.01 6.08 10.15
N ILE A 185 17.10 6.54 9.52
CA ILE A 185 17.68 7.87 9.78
C ILE A 185 16.78 9.00 9.25
N ALA A 186 15.99 8.74 8.20
CA ALA A 186 15.00 9.70 7.70
C ALA A 186 13.81 9.88 8.66
N ASP A 187 13.41 8.83 9.38
CA ASP A 187 12.22 8.78 10.25
C ASP A 187 12.50 9.33 11.68
N ARG A 188 13.75 9.24 12.16
CA ARG A 188 14.14 9.76 13.49
C ARG A 188 14.26 11.29 13.54
N ALA A 189 14.38 11.96 12.39
CA ALA A 189 14.30 13.41 12.29
C ALA A 189 12.85 13.94 12.32
N ASP A 190 11.85 13.06 12.35
CA ASP A 190 10.47 13.34 11.96
C ASP A 190 9.47 13.56 13.12
N HIS A 191 9.95 13.56 14.38
CA HIS A 191 9.12 13.73 15.59
C HIS A 191 8.92 15.20 16.03
N ALA A 192 8.98 16.15 15.11
CA ALA A 192 8.42 17.48 15.34
C ALA A 192 6.91 17.48 15.03
N PRO A 193 6.08 18.31 15.68
CA PRO A 193 4.64 18.36 15.43
C PRO A 193 4.35 18.52 13.92
N ASP A 194 3.49 17.64 13.40
CA ASP A 194 3.23 17.38 11.98
C ASP A 194 2.62 18.61 11.29
N SER A 195 3.45 19.37 10.56
CA SER A 195 3.06 20.55 9.78
C SER A 195 3.02 20.27 8.26
N GLY A 196 2.90 19.00 7.86
CA GLY A 196 2.85 18.59 6.46
C GLY A 196 1.52 18.91 5.78
N GLN A 197 1.50 18.93 4.44
CA GLN A 197 0.29 19.11 3.65
C GLN A 197 -0.77 18.05 4.01
N GLN A 198 -2.00 18.50 4.27
CA GLN A 198 -3.14 17.64 4.58
C GLN A 198 -4.01 17.40 3.34
N TYR A 199 -4.65 16.24 3.29
CA TYR A 199 -5.49 15.78 2.20
C TYR A 199 -6.81 15.21 2.71
N PHE A 200 -7.92 15.67 2.13
CA PHE A 200 -9.22 15.05 2.31
C PHE A 200 -9.46 14.05 1.20
N VAL A 201 -9.37 12.77 1.56
CA VAL A 201 -9.37 11.67 0.60
C VAL A 201 -10.74 11.04 0.58
N VAL A 202 -11.41 11.11 -0.57
CA VAL A 202 -12.71 10.51 -0.84
C VAL A 202 -12.52 9.31 -1.76
N ARG A 203 -12.77 8.10 -1.26
CA ARG A 203 -12.77 6.89 -2.09
C ARG A 203 -14.19 6.49 -2.43
N LEU A 204 -14.43 6.28 -3.71
CA LEU A 204 -15.65 5.68 -4.23
C LEU A 204 -15.34 4.31 -4.80
N GLU A 205 -16.16 3.33 -4.49
CA GLU A 205 -16.08 2.00 -5.08
C GLU A 205 -17.42 1.59 -5.67
N GLU A 206 -17.42 0.96 -6.84
CA GLU A 206 -18.65 0.42 -7.41
C GLU A 206 -19.16 -0.73 -6.54
N HIS A 207 -20.46 -0.73 -6.24
CA HIS A 207 -21.11 -1.78 -5.45
C HIS A 207 -21.05 -3.17 -6.13
N GLY A 208 -20.85 -3.22 -7.45
CA GLY A 208 -20.70 -4.45 -8.24
C GLY A 208 -22.00 -5.19 -8.57
N LEU A 209 -23.04 -5.07 -7.73
CA LEU A 209 -24.37 -5.65 -7.99
C LEU A 209 -25.43 -4.62 -8.40
N GLN A 210 -25.25 -3.37 -8.01
CA GLN A 210 -26.18 -2.29 -8.31
C GLN A 210 -25.42 -1.26 -9.15
N ALA A 211 -25.81 -1.11 -10.40
CA ALA A 211 -25.22 -0.11 -11.28
C ALA A 211 -25.44 1.29 -10.69
N SER A 212 -24.46 2.17 -10.90
CA SER A 212 -24.52 3.59 -10.48
C SER A 212 -24.67 3.82 -8.97
N ARG A 213 -24.35 2.83 -8.15
CA ARG A 213 -24.26 2.96 -6.69
C ARG A 213 -22.85 2.68 -6.20
N TYR A 214 -22.44 3.46 -5.20
CA TYR A 214 -21.06 3.55 -4.77
C TYR A 214 -20.94 3.42 -3.25
N LEU A 215 -19.96 2.65 -2.81
CA LEU A 215 -19.52 2.66 -1.41
C LEU A 215 -18.60 3.87 -1.21
N LEU A 216 -18.84 4.61 -0.13
CA LEU A 216 -18.13 5.83 0.22
C LEU A 216 -17.25 5.59 1.45
N THR A 217 -15.97 5.95 1.32
CA THR A 217 -15.07 6.08 2.47
C THR A 217 -14.32 7.39 2.39
N VAL A 218 -14.12 8.04 3.53
CA VAL A 218 -13.47 9.35 3.67
C VAL A 218 -12.39 9.29 4.75
N TRP A 219 -11.20 9.78 4.42
CA TRP A 219 -10.09 9.95 5.36
C TRP A 219 -9.55 11.38 5.33
N LEU A 220 -8.92 11.75 6.43
CA LEU A 220 -7.90 12.79 6.44
C LEU A 220 -6.54 12.08 6.33
N ALA A 221 -5.71 12.50 5.40
CA ALA A 221 -4.37 11.96 5.21
C ALA A 221 -3.33 13.08 5.26
N THR A 222 -2.12 12.76 5.72
CA THR A 222 -0.98 13.67 5.63
C THR A 222 -0.05 13.25 4.49
N GLU A 223 0.80 14.17 4.03
CA GLU A 223 1.83 13.88 3.02
C GLU A 223 2.69 12.66 3.41
N ARG A 224 2.98 12.51 4.70
CA ARG A 224 3.75 11.40 5.30
C ARG A 224 3.01 10.07 5.35
N GLY A 225 1.74 10.03 4.92
CA GLY A 225 0.95 8.81 4.85
C GLY A 225 0.33 8.38 6.19
N VAL A 226 0.14 9.30 7.13
CA VAL A 226 -0.74 9.08 8.29
C VAL A 226 -2.19 9.21 7.81
N TRP A 227 -3.04 8.23 8.14
CA TRP A 227 -4.45 8.19 7.72
C TRP A 227 -5.37 8.17 8.94
N THR A 228 -6.31 9.09 8.97
CA THR A 228 -7.38 9.14 9.98
C THR A 228 -8.71 8.90 9.29
N LEU A 229 -9.39 7.80 9.64
CA LEU A 229 -10.73 7.53 9.14
C LEU A 229 -11.70 8.60 9.66
N ARG A 230 -12.42 9.26 8.76
CA ARG A 230 -13.43 10.27 9.10
C ARG A 230 -14.83 9.72 8.91
N HIS A 231 -15.06 9.03 7.80
CA HIS A 231 -16.38 8.47 7.49
C HIS A 231 -16.27 7.18 6.68
N THR A 232 -17.17 6.25 6.93
CA THR A 232 -17.45 5.12 6.04
C THR A 232 -18.96 4.92 6.00
N HIS A 233 -19.49 4.58 4.83
CA HIS A 233 -20.91 4.33 4.64
C HIS A 233 -21.14 2.85 4.29
N ASP A 234 -21.92 2.16 5.12
CA ASP A 234 -22.15 0.72 4.98
C ASP A 234 -23.08 0.38 3.79
N GLU A 235 -23.89 1.35 3.33
CA GLU A 235 -24.80 1.20 2.20
C GLU A 235 -24.26 1.84 0.91
N ALA A 236 -24.70 1.32 -0.24
CA ALA A 236 -24.30 1.87 -1.53
C ALA A 236 -25.17 3.07 -1.94
N LEU A 237 -24.52 4.21 -2.10
CA LEU A 237 -25.12 5.52 -2.33
C LEU A 237 -25.18 5.90 -3.81
N LEU A 238 -26.15 6.72 -4.21
CA LEU A 238 -26.10 7.42 -5.50
C LEU A 238 -25.07 8.55 -5.43
N LEU A 239 -24.57 9.02 -6.58
CA LEU A 239 -23.58 10.11 -6.60
C LEU A 239 -24.09 11.41 -5.99
N GLU A 240 -25.40 11.67 -6.07
CA GLU A 240 -26.02 12.83 -5.41
C GLU A 240 -25.93 12.74 -3.88
N ASP A 241 -26.18 11.55 -3.33
CA ASP A 241 -26.07 11.30 -1.89
C ASP A 241 -24.61 11.34 -1.43
N VAL A 242 -23.69 10.80 -2.24
CA VAL A 242 -22.25 10.88 -1.99
C VAL A 242 -21.80 12.35 -1.93
N ARG A 243 -22.25 13.18 -2.87
CA ARG A 243 -21.94 14.62 -2.87
C ARG A 243 -22.43 15.30 -1.60
N ALA A 244 -23.67 15.04 -1.18
CA ALA A 244 -24.22 15.59 0.05
C ALA A 244 -23.40 15.16 1.28
N LYS A 245 -22.95 13.90 1.31
CA LYS A 245 -22.08 13.38 2.38
C LYS A 245 -20.68 14.03 2.37
N VAL A 246 -20.12 14.29 1.18
CA VAL A 246 -18.85 15.02 1.08
C VAL A 246 -18.97 16.43 1.63
N ASP A 247 -20.06 17.16 1.33
CA ASP A 247 -20.29 18.51 1.88
C ASP A 247 -20.44 18.48 3.41
N GLU A 248 -21.20 17.52 3.95
CA GLU A 248 -21.34 17.29 5.39
C GLU A 248 -19.98 17.06 6.06
N GLN A 249 -19.13 16.20 5.49
CA GLN A 249 -17.82 15.90 6.04
C GLN A 249 -16.82 17.06 5.94
N LEU A 250 -16.92 17.91 4.90
CA LEU A 250 -16.13 19.12 4.82
C LEU A 250 -16.58 20.17 5.85
N ALA A 251 -17.88 20.28 6.10
CA ALA A 251 -18.41 21.14 7.16
C ALA A 251 -17.94 20.67 8.55
N ASP A 252 -17.96 19.36 8.80
CA ASP A 252 -17.43 18.77 10.04
C ASP A 252 -15.93 19.07 10.22
N LEU A 253 -15.14 19.02 9.14
CA LEU A 253 -13.71 19.34 9.17
C LEU A 253 -13.45 20.83 9.38
N ALA A 254 -14.27 21.71 8.80
CA ALA A 254 -14.13 23.15 9.01
C ALA A 254 -14.37 23.55 10.47
N ALA A 255 -15.08 22.73 11.25
CA ALA A 255 -15.28 22.90 12.68
C ALA A 255 -14.16 22.29 13.55
N ASP A 256 -13.24 21.51 12.96
CA ASP A 256 -12.15 20.83 13.65
C ASP A 256 -10.93 21.77 13.80
N PRO A 257 -10.56 22.21 15.01
CA PRO A 257 -9.48 23.16 15.21
C PRO A 257 -8.09 22.61 14.90
N THR A 258 -7.97 21.30 14.66
CA THR A 258 -6.70 20.63 14.31
C THR A 258 -6.44 20.60 12.81
N VAL A 259 -7.40 21.05 11.99
CA VAL A 259 -7.34 21.01 10.53
C VAL A 259 -7.26 22.43 10.00
N ASP A 260 -6.24 22.68 9.19
CA ASP A 260 -6.19 23.90 8.37
C ASP A 260 -7.02 23.66 7.10
N ILE A 261 -8.30 24.03 7.17
CA ILE A 261 -9.26 23.81 6.09
C ILE A 261 -8.84 24.55 4.80
N ASP A 262 -8.21 25.72 4.92
CA ASP A 262 -7.81 26.55 3.78
C ASP A 262 -6.58 25.98 3.04
N ALA A 263 -5.76 25.20 3.75
CA ALA A 263 -4.61 24.51 3.19
C ALA A 263 -4.94 23.10 2.67
N LEU A 264 -6.19 22.64 2.74
CA LEU A 264 -6.58 21.27 2.40
C LEU A 264 -6.57 20.98 0.90
N THR A 265 -6.00 19.84 0.49
CA THR A 265 -6.14 19.31 -0.87
C THR A 265 -7.20 18.20 -0.91
N ILE A 266 -8.11 18.23 -1.87
CA ILE A 266 -9.14 17.20 -2.04
C ILE A 266 -8.67 16.14 -3.04
N GLU A 267 -8.68 14.88 -2.62
CA GLU A 267 -8.23 13.73 -3.40
C GLU A 267 -9.38 12.75 -3.61
N PHE A 268 -9.85 12.60 -4.84
CA PHE A 268 -10.86 11.62 -5.19
C PHE A 268 -10.21 10.33 -5.74
N ILE A 269 -10.35 9.22 -5.03
CA ILE A 269 -9.95 7.89 -5.49
C ILE A 269 -11.17 7.23 -6.15
N LEU A 270 -11.16 7.14 -7.47
CA LEU A 270 -12.35 6.82 -8.26
C LEU A 270 -12.19 5.54 -9.08
N PRO A 271 -13.28 4.78 -9.32
CA PRO A 271 -13.30 3.78 -10.37
C PRO A 271 -13.15 4.45 -11.74
N ARG A 272 -12.65 3.72 -12.74
CA ARG A 272 -12.41 4.26 -14.09
C ARG A 272 -13.65 4.86 -14.75
N SER A 273 -14.83 4.31 -14.46
CA SER A 273 -16.12 4.81 -14.93
C SER A 273 -16.40 6.25 -14.48
N LEU A 274 -15.80 6.69 -13.37
CA LEU A 274 -15.98 8.02 -12.78
C LEU A 274 -14.81 8.98 -13.03
N LEU A 275 -13.71 8.56 -13.66
CA LEU A 275 -12.58 9.47 -13.89
C LEU A 275 -12.95 10.66 -14.79
N ASN A 276 -13.92 10.51 -15.71
CA ASN A 276 -14.45 11.64 -16.50
C ASN A 276 -15.57 12.42 -15.80
N PHE A 277 -16.03 11.98 -14.64
CA PHE A 277 -17.11 12.63 -13.91
C PHE A 277 -16.60 13.94 -13.27
N PRO A 278 -17.36 15.05 -13.33
CA PRO A 278 -16.90 16.35 -12.88
C PRO A 278 -17.02 16.49 -11.35
N VAL A 279 -16.26 15.69 -10.60
CA VAL A 279 -16.25 15.73 -9.12
C VAL A 279 -15.75 17.07 -8.58
N ASP A 280 -14.89 17.76 -9.33
CA ASP A 280 -14.44 19.13 -9.01
C ASP A 280 -15.55 20.18 -9.13
N GLN A 281 -16.68 19.83 -9.76
CA GLN A 281 -17.84 20.69 -9.96
C GLN A 281 -18.97 20.42 -8.95
N TRP A 282 -18.73 19.58 -7.94
CA TRP A 282 -19.73 19.36 -6.89
C TRP A 282 -19.86 20.63 -6.06
N GLU A 283 -21.05 21.24 -6.01
CA GLU A 283 -21.25 22.35 -5.09
C GLU A 283 -21.17 21.83 -3.66
N VAL A 284 -20.35 22.53 -2.88
CA VAL A 284 -20.18 22.37 -1.43
C VAL A 284 -20.37 23.74 -0.79
N SER A 285 -20.89 23.74 0.42
CA SER A 285 -21.19 24.95 1.18
C SER A 285 -20.03 25.33 2.11
N ALA A 286 -19.16 24.39 2.48
CA ALA A 286 -17.98 24.65 3.29
C ALA A 286 -16.86 25.33 2.47
N PRO A 287 -16.27 26.45 2.94
CA PRO A 287 -16.29 26.94 4.33
C PRO A 287 -17.33 28.03 4.66
N GLY A 288 -18.34 28.28 3.83
CA GLY A 288 -19.45 29.19 4.18
C GLY A 288 -20.32 29.72 3.04
N TYR A 289 -20.02 29.39 1.78
CA TYR A 289 -20.81 29.79 0.61
C TYR A 289 -20.84 28.65 -0.43
N SER A 290 -21.98 28.41 -1.07
CA SER A 290 -22.11 27.37 -2.10
C SER A 290 -21.35 27.74 -3.37
N ARG A 291 -20.29 27.00 -3.69
CA ARG A 291 -19.60 26.99 -4.99
C ARG A 291 -19.10 25.58 -5.32
N PRO A 292 -18.69 25.32 -6.57
CA PRO A 292 -17.95 24.12 -6.92
C PRO A 292 -16.74 23.88 -6.00
N ILE A 293 -16.56 22.66 -5.51
CA ILE A 293 -15.46 22.27 -4.62
C ILE A 293 -14.08 22.63 -5.17
N GLY A 294 -13.89 22.54 -6.49
CA GLY A 294 -12.64 22.90 -7.16
C GLY A 294 -12.31 24.40 -7.17
N VAL A 295 -13.27 25.26 -6.82
CA VAL A 295 -13.05 26.70 -6.60
C VAL A 295 -12.54 26.96 -5.19
N HIS A 296 -12.97 26.17 -4.21
CA HIS A 296 -12.55 26.30 -2.81
C HIS A 296 -11.21 25.63 -2.53
N TYR A 297 -10.94 24.49 -3.16
CA TYR A 297 -9.79 23.65 -2.85
C TYR A 297 -9.08 23.14 -4.12
N PRO A 298 -7.78 22.86 -4.06
CA PRO A 298 -7.13 22.01 -5.05
C PRO A 298 -7.82 20.64 -5.09
N VAL A 299 -8.32 20.24 -6.25
CA VAL A 299 -8.98 18.93 -6.44
C VAL A 299 -8.21 18.10 -7.45
N VAL A 300 -7.85 16.89 -7.03
CA VAL A 300 -7.18 15.89 -7.86
C VAL A 300 -7.90 14.55 -7.85
N VAL A 301 -7.70 13.75 -8.89
CA VAL A 301 -8.31 12.42 -9.06
C VAL A 301 -7.23 11.33 -9.14
N ARG A 302 -7.53 10.15 -8.58
CA ARG A 302 -6.66 8.96 -8.61
C ARG A 302 -7.43 7.73 -9.11
N ASP A 303 -6.72 6.82 -9.78
CA ASP A 303 -7.28 5.61 -10.41
C ASP A 303 -7.31 4.43 -9.42
N LEU A 304 -8.50 4.12 -8.87
CA LEU A 304 -8.70 3.07 -7.87
C LEU A 304 -8.12 1.70 -8.28
N PRO A 305 -8.33 1.18 -9.51
CA PRO A 305 -7.75 -0.09 -9.96
C PRO A 305 -6.24 -0.22 -9.78
N ARG A 306 -5.47 0.89 -9.86
CA ARG A 306 -4.01 0.85 -9.66
C ARG A 306 -3.63 0.57 -8.23
N MET A 307 -4.42 1.10 -7.30
CA MET A 307 -4.25 0.82 -5.89
C MET A 307 -4.56 -0.63 -5.60
N ARG A 308 -5.43 -1.32 -6.33
CA ARG A 308 -5.78 -2.73 -6.05
C ARG A 308 -4.90 -3.75 -6.77
N ASN A 309 -4.45 -3.42 -7.99
CA ASN A 309 -3.70 -4.36 -8.81
C ASN A 309 -2.20 -4.24 -8.58
N ARG A 310 -1.59 -5.26 -7.96
CA ARG A 310 -0.14 -5.28 -7.64
C ARG A 310 0.77 -5.04 -8.85
N ILE A 311 0.43 -5.56 -10.03
CA ILE A 311 1.24 -5.40 -11.24
C ILE A 311 1.21 -3.94 -11.70
N ILE A 312 0.02 -3.34 -11.75
CA ILE A 312 -0.14 -1.94 -12.15
C ILE A 312 0.52 -1.03 -11.10
N ARG A 313 0.35 -1.35 -9.81
CA ARG A 313 0.95 -0.61 -8.69
C ARG A 313 2.48 -0.52 -8.80
N SER A 314 3.15 -1.63 -9.11
CA SER A 314 4.61 -1.64 -9.27
C SER A 314 5.09 -0.76 -10.42
N ARG A 315 4.39 -0.76 -11.56
CA ARG A 315 4.72 0.09 -12.72
C ARG A 315 4.49 1.56 -12.42
N TRP A 316 3.36 1.83 -11.77
CA TRP A 316 2.97 3.16 -11.33
C TRP A 316 4.00 3.78 -10.38
N ARG A 317 4.42 3.04 -9.32
CA ARG A 317 5.47 3.50 -8.40
C ARG A 317 6.78 3.84 -9.10
N ARG A 318 7.21 3.02 -10.07
CA ARG A 318 8.41 3.26 -10.86
C ARG A 318 8.34 4.56 -11.67
N ARG A 319 7.18 4.88 -12.24
CA ARG A 319 6.96 6.16 -12.95
C ARG A 319 6.85 7.34 -11.99
N CYS A 320 6.25 7.18 -10.81
CA CYS A 320 6.20 8.23 -9.78
C CYS A 320 7.59 8.60 -9.26
N GLN A 321 8.44 7.61 -9.00
CA GLN A 321 9.84 7.84 -8.61
C GLN A 321 10.58 8.70 -9.64
N TRP A 322 10.29 8.49 -10.93
CA TRP A 322 10.86 9.32 -11.98
C TRP A 322 10.38 10.77 -11.89
N VAL A 323 9.07 11.02 -11.68
CA VAL A 323 8.51 12.38 -11.50
C VAL A 323 9.15 13.12 -10.33
N HIS A 324 9.42 12.40 -9.23
CA HIS A 324 10.04 12.99 -8.05
C HIS A 324 11.53 13.25 -8.22
N GLY A 325 12.21 12.46 -9.05
CA GLY A 325 13.64 12.54 -9.29
C GLY A 325 14.10 13.81 -10.02
N PRO A 326 15.41 14.14 -9.92
CA PRO A 326 15.99 15.33 -10.57
C PRO A 326 15.90 15.28 -12.10
N GLU A 327 15.77 14.09 -12.71
CA GLU A 327 15.64 13.91 -14.16
C GLU A 327 14.30 14.38 -14.74
N ALA A 328 13.25 14.51 -13.91
CA ALA A 328 11.94 15.00 -14.34
C ALA A 328 11.89 16.51 -14.60
N THR A 329 12.98 17.24 -14.34
CA THR A 329 13.07 18.69 -14.54
C THR A 329 13.10 19.13 -16.00
N THR A 330 13.26 18.21 -16.97
CA THR A 330 13.18 18.55 -18.40
C THR A 330 11.79 18.19 -18.98
N PRO A 331 10.91 19.16 -19.30
CA PRO A 331 9.54 18.91 -19.73
C PRO A 331 9.42 18.06 -21.01
N ALA A 332 10.38 18.22 -21.93
CA ALA A 332 10.33 17.64 -23.28
C ALA A 332 10.27 16.11 -23.31
N ASN A 333 10.78 15.43 -22.28
CA ASN A 333 10.81 13.97 -22.19
C ASN A 333 9.82 13.41 -21.14
N ALA A 334 9.24 14.27 -20.31
CA ALA A 334 8.30 13.92 -19.24
C ALA A 334 6.86 13.84 -19.73
N VAL A 335 6.51 14.72 -20.66
CA VAL A 335 5.15 14.98 -21.13
C VAL A 335 4.96 14.45 -22.53
N ARG A 336 3.87 13.71 -22.75
CA ARG A 336 3.41 13.32 -24.09
C ARG A 336 2.05 13.94 -24.38
N PHE A 337 1.95 14.67 -25.48
CA PHE A 337 0.68 15.16 -26.01
C PHE A 337 0.08 14.10 -26.93
N ILE A 338 -1.21 13.81 -26.78
CA ILE A 338 -1.89 12.78 -27.56
C ILE A 338 -3.23 13.25 -28.09
N ASN A 339 -3.60 12.82 -29.29
CA ASN A 339 -4.95 12.94 -29.79
C ASN A 339 -5.65 11.58 -29.66
N LEU A 340 -6.84 11.53 -29.04
CA LEU A 340 -7.55 10.27 -28.82
C LEU A 340 -8.07 9.60 -30.10
N ARG A 341 -7.98 10.31 -31.23
CA ARG A 341 -8.30 9.77 -32.55
C ARG A 341 -7.14 8.99 -33.18
N ASP A 342 -5.94 9.10 -32.62
CA ASP A 342 -4.77 8.39 -33.12
C ASP A 342 -4.92 6.87 -32.88
N ASP A 343 -4.29 6.06 -33.73
CA ASP A 343 -4.25 4.62 -33.52
C ASP A 343 -3.39 4.28 -32.30
N THR A 344 -3.99 3.57 -31.34
CA THR A 344 -3.37 3.19 -30.07
C THR A 344 -3.16 1.69 -29.95
N SER A 345 -3.25 0.93 -31.04
CA SER A 345 -3.24 -0.55 -31.00
C SER A 345 -1.96 -1.13 -30.37
N ASP A 346 -0.80 -0.55 -30.66
CA ASP A 346 0.50 -1.00 -30.11
C ASP A 346 0.97 -0.20 -28.87
N LEU A 347 0.19 0.78 -28.45
CA LEU A 347 0.58 1.76 -27.44
C LEU A 347 1.00 1.11 -26.11
N TYR A 348 0.27 0.10 -25.66
CA TYR A 348 0.61 -0.55 -24.39
C TYR A 348 1.98 -1.26 -24.48
N ALA A 349 2.29 -1.89 -25.61
CA ALA A 349 3.59 -2.54 -25.81
C ALA A 349 4.72 -1.51 -25.84
N GLU A 350 4.51 -0.38 -26.52
CA GLU A 350 5.44 0.77 -26.52
C GLU A 350 5.74 1.25 -25.10
N LEU A 351 4.70 1.49 -24.29
CA LEU A 351 4.84 1.95 -22.90
C LEU A 351 5.55 0.95 -21.99
N MET A 352 5.53 -0.34 -22.32
CA MET A 352 6.27 -1.36 -21.56
C MET A 352 7.76 -1.39 -21.90
N GLN A 353 8.16 -0.91 -23.08
CA GLN A 353 9.56 -0.77 -23.46
C GLN A 353 10.22 0.45 -22.79
N GLU A 354 9.44 1.49 -22.48
CA GLU A 354 9.89 2.69 -21.77
C GLU A 354 9.28 2.80 -20.37
N PRO A 355 9.81 2.09 -19.36
CA PRO A 355 9.16 1.96 -18.05
C PRO A 355 9.12 3.25 -17.22
N HIS A 356 9.84 4.30 -17.64
CA HIS A 356 9.91 5.59 -16.95
C HIS A 356 9.20 6.73 -17.70
N ARG A 357 8.86 6.57 -18.99
CA ARG A 357 8.30 7.64 -19.83
C ARG A 357 7.09 7.18 -20.66
N PRO A 358 6.11 8.07 -20.93
CA PRO A 358 5.97 9.38 -20.31
C PRO A 358 5.51 9.27 -18.84
N ALA A 359 5.69 10.36 -18.11
CA ALA A 359 5.22 10.50 -16.74
C ALA A 359 3.96 11.39 -16.65
N CYS A 360 3.75 12.24 -17.65
CA CYS A 360 2.55 13.03 -17.83
C CYS A 360 2.00 12.86 -19.24
N VAL A 361 0.68 12.72 -19.36
CA VAL A 361 -0.02 12.68 -20.64
C VAL A 361 -1.01 13.84 -20.69
N VAL A 362 -0.91 14.64 -21.76
CA VAL A 362 -1.86 15.71 -22.07
C VAL A 362 -2.70 15.26 -23.25
N VAL A 363 -4.01 15.19 -23.04
CA VAL A 363 -4.95 14.85 -24.12
C VAL A 363 -5.38 16.13 -24.81
N ILE A 364 -5.05 16.27 -26.09
CA ILE A 364 -5.38 17.43 -26.91
C ILE A 364 -6.56 17.13 -27.85
N GLY A 365 -7.29 18.18 -28.22
CA GLY A 365 -8.46 18.08 -29.10
C GLY A 365 -9.73 17.58 -28.40
N PRO A 366 -10.81 17.32 -29.17
CA PRO A 366 -12.10 16.95 -28.60
C PRO A 366 -12.05 15.60 -27.89
N SER A 367 -12.42 15.59 -26.62
CA SER A 367 -12.71 14.41 -25.82
C SER A 367 -13.94 13.68 -26.36
N SER A 368 -13.73 12.70 -27.24
CA SER A 368 -14.80 11.79 -27.61
C SER A 368 -15.42 11.13 -26.36
N SER A 369 -16.67 10.67 -26.46
CA SER A 369 -17.31 9.82 -25.43
C SER A 369 -16.50 8.57 -25.06
N LEU A 370 -15.46 8.25 -25.82
CA LEU A 370 -14.54 7.13 -25.65
C LEU A 370 -13.26 7.50 -24.88
N VAL A 371 -13.18 8.70 -24.27
CA VAL A 371 -12.03 9.17 -23.47
C VAL A 371 -11.54 8.08 -22.50
N MET A 372 -12.45 7.43 -21.78
CA MET A 372 -12.10 6.41 -20.78
C MET A 372 -11.56 5.13 -21.40
N GLU A 373 -12.09 4.70 -22.55
CA GLU A 373 -11.59 3.54 -23.29
C GLU A 373 -10.15 3.78 -23.77
N ARG A 374 -9.90 4.97 -24.32
CA ARG A 374 -8.60 5.37 -24.87
C ARG A 374 -7.56 5.67 -23.81
N LEU A 375 -7.96 6.05 -22.59
CA LEU A 375 -7.05 6.21 -21.46
C LEU A 375 -6.64 4.89 -20.79
N GLY A 376 -7.37 3.80 -21.02
CA GLY A 376 -7.12 2.48 -20.42
C GLY A 376 -5.66 1.99 -20.52
N PRO A 377 -5.01 2.03 -21.69
CA PRO A 377 -3.61 1.64 -21.85
C PRO A 377 -2.64 2.47 -21.01
N TRP A 378 -2.79 3.80 -21.01
CA TRP A 378 -1.97 4.72 -20.21
C TRP A 378 -2.13 4.44 -18.72
N LEU A 379 -3.38 4.24 -18.29
CA LEU A 379 -3.68 3.95 -16.90
C LEU A 379 -3.08 2.62 -16.44
N THR A 380 -3.17 1.60 -17.29
CA THR A 380 -2.67 0.24 -17.03
C THR A 380 -1.14 0.16 -17.11
N ALA A 381 -0.52 1.05 -17.89
CA ALA A 381 0.93 1.22 -17.93
C ALA A 381 1.50 1.98 -16.71
N GLY A 382 0.63 2.52 -15.85
CA GLY A 382 0.99 3.19 -14.59
C GLY A 382 1.34 4.67 -14.74
N VAL A 383 0.93 5.34 -15.81
CA VAL A 383 1.24 6.76 -16.05
C VAL A 383 0.60 7.62 -14.95
N PRO A 384 1.38 8.31 -14.09
CA PRO A 384 0.85 8.90 -12.87
C PRO A 384 0.06 10.18 -13.09
N VAL A 385 0.36 10.94 -14.15
CA VAL A 385 -0.33 12.20 -14.45
C VAL A 385 -1.02 12.12 -15.80
N ILE A 386 -2.32 12.39 -15.83
CA ILE A 386 -3.08 12.54 -17.07
C ILE A 386 -4.00 13.74 -16.93
N VAL A 387 -4.01 14.62 -17.93
CA VAL A 387 -4.84 15.82 -17.93
C VAL A 387 -5.57 15.97 -19.26
N TRP A 388 -6.85 16.32 -19.19
CA TRP A 388 -7.71 16.54 -20.36
C TRP A 388 -8.82 17.55 -20.07
N CYS A 389 -9.35 18.13 -21.14
CA CYS A 389 -10.57 18.91 -21.10
C CYS A 389 -11.77 17.97 -21.32
N ARG A 390 -12.80 18.07 -20.47
CA ARG A 390 -14.08 17.36 -20.61
C ARG A 390 -15.02 18.01 -21.62
N ASN A 391 -14.75 19.26 -22.03
CA ASN A 391 -15.58 20.03 -22.93
C ASN A 391 -14.83 20.28 -24.25
N ASP A 392 -15.25 19.57 -25.30
CA ASP A 392 -14.68 19.63 -26.64
C ASP A 392 -14.64 21.03 -27.25
N GLN A 393 -15.63 21.86 -26.92
CA GLN A 393 -15.70 23.23 -27.44
C GLN A 393 -14.62 24.13 -26.84
N ARG A 394 -13.91 23.65 -25.81
CA ARG A 394 -12.87 24.40 -25.08
C ARG A 394 -11.48 23.79 -25.24
N SER A 395 -11.33 22.67 -25.96
CA SER A 395 -10.05 21.98 -26.13
C SER A 395 -8.95 22.89 -26.69
N SER A 396 -9.24 23.80 -27.63
CA SER A 396 -8.23 24.71 -28.17
C SER A 396 -7.68 25.70 -27.14
N ARG A 397 -8.55 26.24 -26.28
CA ARG A 397 -8.15 27.13 -25.18
C ARG A 397 -7.40 26.35 -24.10
N PHE A 398 -7.87 25.15 -23.78
CA PHE A 398 -7.19 24.21 -22.90
C PHE A 398 -5.77 23.91 -23.36
N ASP A 399 -5.59 23.55 -24.63
CA ASP A 399 -4.28 23.21 -25.21
C ASP A 399 -3.28 24.36 -25.03
N ALA A 400 -3.72 25.61 -25.26
CA ALA A 400 -2.89 26.81 -25.11
C ALA A 400 -2.50 27.10 -23.64
N GLU A 401 -3.47 27.08 -22.72
CA GLU A 401 -3.24 27.34 -21.30
C GLU A 401 -2.28 26.29 -20.69
N LEU A 402 -2.49 25.03 -21.05
CA LEU A 402 -1.73 23.93 -20.47
C LEU A 402 -0.31 23.85 -21.02
N ALA A 403 -0.11 24.20 -22.29
CA ALA A 403 1.23 24.42 -22.84
C ALA A 403 1.97 25.51 -22.05
N GLY A 404 1.32 26.63 -21.73
CA GLY A 404 1.90 27.71 -20.92
C GLY A 404 2.29 27.26 -19.51
N ILE A 405 1.42 26.49 -18.83
CA ILE A 405 1.70 25.92 -17.50
C ILE A 405 2.91 24.99 -17.53
N LEU A 406 2.97 24.08 -18.51
CA LEU A 406 4.04 23.10 -18.61
C LEU A 406 5.39 23.74 -18.97
N VAL A 407 5.40 24.80 -19.77
CA VAL A 407 6.61 25.57 -20.11
C VAL A 407 7.13 26.36 -18.91
N SER A 408 6.24 26.96 -18.11
CA SER A 408 6.63 27.85 -17.00
C SER A 408 6.94 27.13 -15.69
N GLY A 409 6.19 26.07 -15.36
CA GLY A 409 6.28 25.39 -14.06
C GLY A 409 6.47 23.87 -14.14
N GLY A 410 6.45 23.28 -15.34
CA GLY A 410 6.56 21.84 -15.53
C GLY A 410 5.37 21.04 -14.98
N VAL A 411 5.51 19.71 -14.91
CA VAL A 411 4.44 18.80 -14.47
C VAL A 411 4.06 19.04 -13.01
N LYS A 412 5.04 19.33 -12.14
CA LYS A 412 4.83 19.55 -10.69
C LYS A 412 3.90 20.72 -10.38
N ALA A 413 3.80 21.71 -11.25
CA ALA A 413 2.94 22.87 -11.08
C ALA A 413 1.47 22.62 -11.44
N LEU A 414 1.12 21.48 -12.06
CA LEU A 414 -0.23 21.24 -12.57
C LEU A 414 -1.34 21.36 -11.51
N PRO A 415 -1.25 20.78 -10.29
CA PRO A 415 -2.33 20.89 -9.31
C PRO A 415 -2.61 22.34 -8.92
N THR A 416 -1.57 23.11 -8.59
CA THR A 416 -1.69 24.53 -8.22
C THR A 416 -2.19 25.38 -9.38
N SER A 417 -1.72 25.13 -10.61
CA SER A 417 -2.15 25.88 -11.78
C SER A 417 -3.60 25.59 -12.18
N VAL A 418 -4.03 24.32 -12.12
CA VAL A 418 -5.43 23.94 -12.36
C VAL A 418 -6.35 24.52 -11.28
N TYR A 419 -5.90 24.53 -10.02
CA TYR A 419 -6.64 25.18 -8.94
C TYR A 419 -6.83 26.68 -9.20
N ARG A 420 -5.78 27.40 -9.58
CA ARG A 420 -5.89 28.83 -9.95
C ARG A 420 -6.86 29.07 -11.10
N LEU A 421 -6.81 28.25 -12.17
CA LEU A 421 -7.74 28.36 -13.28
C LEU A 421 -9.21 28.17 -12.86
N ARG A 422 -9.47 27.38 -11.81
CA ARG A 422 -10.82 27.20 -11.23
C ARG A 422 -11.19 28.37 -10.34
N GLN A 423 -10.27 28.90 -9.53
CA GLN A 423 -10.50 30.10 -8.74
C GLN A 423 -10.85 31.30 -9.63
N ASP A 424 -10.08 31.49 -10.72
CA ASP A 424 -10.36 32.50 -11.73
C ASP A 424 -11.78 32.29 -12.27
N ALA A 425 -12.11 31.08 -12.73
CA ALA A 425 -13.45 30.75 -13.21
C ALA A 425 -14.60 31.04 -12.23
N GLY A 426 -14.35 30.98 -10.92
CA GLY A 426 -15.34 31.26 -9.87
C GLY A 426 -15.45 32.75 -9.48
N GLY A 427 -14.60 33.61 -10.03
CA GLY A 427 -14.53 35.04 -9.72
C GLY A 427 -15.68 35.89 -10.30
N PRO A 428 -15.83 37.15 -9.87
CA PRO A 428 -16.97 38.01 -10.21
C PRO A 428 -17.09 38.39 -11.70
N ASP A 429 -15.98 38.36 -12.45
CA ASP A 429 -15.92 38.79 -13.85
C ASP A 429 -16.03 37.64 -14.88
N HIS A 430 -16.46 36.44 -14.47
CA HIS A 430 -16.25 35.24 -15.27
C HIS A 430 -17.48 34.73 -16.03
N PRO A 431 -17.33 34.36 -17.32
CA PRO A 431 -18.36 33.67 -18.08
C PRO A 431 -18.49 32.21 -17.60
N ASP A 432 -19.69 31.63 -17.68
CA ASP A 432 -20.05 30.22 -17.38
C ASP A 432 -19.21 29.16 -18.15
N ASP A 433 -18.19 29.60 -18.88
CA ASP A 433 -17.54 28.95 -20.00
C ASP A 433 -16.01 28.89 -19.87
N HIS A 434 -15.48 29.18 -18.67
CA HIS A 434 -14.06 29.17 -18.40
C HIS A 434 -13.48 27.75 -18.44
N VAL A 435 -12.29 27.60 -19.01
CA VAL A 435 -11.65 26.28 -19.17
C VAL A 435 -11.39 25.58 -17.83
N GLY A 436 -11.15 26.33 -16.75
CA GLY A 436 -10.93 25.79 -15.41
C GLY A 436 -12.03 24.85 -14.93
N MET A 437 -13.29 25.08 -15.33
CA MET A 437 -14.44 24.26 -14.93
C MET A 437 -14.54 22.92 -15.68
N HIS A 438 -13.66 22.69 -16.66
CA HIS A 438 -13.72 21.54 -17.55
C HIS A 438 -12.45 20.67 -17.50
N ILE A 439 -11.51 20.96 -16.61
CA ILE A 439 -10.25 20.20 -16.51
C ILE A 439 -10.42 19.03 -15.55
N THR A 440 -10.17 17.81 -16.04
CA THR A 440 -9.86 16.68 -15.17
C THR A 440 -8.34 16.52 -15.07
N LEU A 441 -7.85 16.44 -13.84
CA LEU A 441 -6.47 16.15 -13.52
C LEU A 441 -6.38 14.84 -12.73
N VAL A 442 -5.96 13.78 -13.40
CA VAL A 442 -5.47 12.58 -12.70
C VAL A 442 -4.09 12.90 -12.18
N TRP A 443 -3.95 12.96 -10.85
CA TRP A 443 -2.71 13.25 -10.14
C TRP A 443 -2.45 12.14 -9.14
N ASP A 444 -1.85 11.07 -9.64
CA ASP A 444 -1.55 9.89 -8.85
C ASP A 444 -0.03 9.83 -8.66
N ILE A 445 0.55 10.84 -8.01
CA ILE A 445 2.01 10.90 -7.75
C ILE A 445 2.34 10.46 -6.33
N GLU A 446 1.37 10.58 -5.42
CA GLU A 446 1.51 10.17 -4.03
C GLU A 446 1.38 8.66 -3.91
N THR A 447 2.47 7.95 -3.60
CA THR A 447 2.43 6.47 -3.59
C THR A 447 1.72 5.87 -2.37
N ARG A 448 1.22 6.71 -1.46
CA ARG A 448 0.37 6.33 -0.33
C ARG A 448 -0.93 5.69 -0.83
N VAL A 449 -1.29 4.57 -0.21
CA VAL A 449 -2.50 3.81 -0.49
C VAL A 449 -3.37 3.86 0.77
N PRO A 450 -4.67 4.17 0.68
CA PRO A 450 -5.55 4.13 1.84
C PRO A 450 -5.54 2.74 2.49
N PRO A 451 -5.71 2.64 3.82
CA PRO A 451 -5.89 1.37 4.49
C PRO A 451 -7.03 0.56 3.85
N ASP A 452 -6.83 -0.74 3.63
CA ASP A 452 -7.93 -1.62 3.23
C ASP A 452 -8.91 -1.75 4.40
N GLU A 453 -10.13 -1.25 4.21
CA GLU A 453 -11.23 -1.56 5.11
C GLU A 453 -11.61 -3.02 4.90
N GLN A 454 -11.91 -3.71 5.99
CA GLN A 454 -12.43 -5.07 5.96
C GLN A 454 -13.49 -5.19 4.85
N ARG A 455 -13.36 -6.21 3.99
CA ARG A 455 -14.52 -6.69 3.22
C ARG A 455 -15.69 -6.77 4.18
N LEU A 456 -16.70 -5.92 3.95
CA LEU A 456 -17.98 -5.95 4.65
C LEU A 456 -18.40 -7.42 4.78
N ARG A 457 -18.58 -7.88 6.03
CA ARG A 457 -19.14 -9.21 6.28
C ARG A 457 -20.53 -9.21 5.65
N GLN A 458 -20.82 -10.22 4.82
CA GLN A 458 -22.21 -10.48 4.41
C GLN A 458 -23.07 -10.54 5.68
N PRO A 459 -24.24 -9.89 5.71
CA PRO A 459 -25.17 -10.05 6.82
C PRO A 459 -25.49 -11.54 6.95
N ALA A 460 -25.44 -12.03 8.19
CA ALA A 460 -25.82 -13.39 8.51
C ALA A 460 -27.21 -13.66 7.92
N GLN A 461 -27.31 -14.63 7.00
CA GLN A 461 -28.60 -15.12 6.57
C GLN A 461 -29.32 -15.64 7.81
N HIS A 462 -30.35 -14.92 8.25
CA HIS A 462 -31.29 -15.44 9.23
C HIS A 462 -32.08 -16.54 8.54
N SER A 463 -31.68 -17.78 8.80
CA SER A 463 -32.52 -18.95 8.55
C SER A 463 -33.71 -18.88 9.51
N THR A 464 -34.88 -18.54 8.98
CA THR A 464 -36.17 -18.96 9.53
C THR A 464 -36.57 -20.31 8.97
#